data_AF-A0A8C7RNG5-F1
#
_entry.id   AF-A0A8C7RNG5-F1
#
_cell.length_a   1.000
_cell.length_b   1.000
_cell.length_c   1.000
_cell.angle_alpha   90.00
_cell.angle_beta   90.00
_cell.angle_gamma   90.00
#
_symmetry.space_group_name_H-M   'P 1'
#
loop_
_entity.id
_entity.type
_entity.pdbx_description
1 polymer ?
#
loop_
_entity_poly.entity_id
_entity_poly.type
_entity_poly.pdbx_seq_one_letter_code
_entity_poly.pdbx_strand_id
1 'polypeptide(L)'
;MRDKSKSLAVCSTLLSSLHDSRLVSPVEPQLEADMIPAVVLMTLLWSTDLQAQSVSPPAELSVRLVNGTTSCSGTVEVFNEGEWSGLCSRLWDMKDVNVVCRDLSCGNPVDESRGPLFEDGRRGVTLYSSCYGNESSIRQCDIIGGRGVCDGGYYHHVTCSESVRLVDGAGLCSGRVEVKSNQSWASVCEADFDRQDAEVVCGELGCGAPAALQGGLYGEGEGQTWDKEFQCKGNESLLLDCDTSDRENNTCLPGNAVGLTCSEPDDVRLVGGDSRCAGGVEWYHQGEWRTVGTEDRDQEDVVAVVCRQLGCGSTVSVLPGNTTRGFVVSCSWSESSLRECRRSEDLLPGFTVICSDLLVQPDIFLTDSMGGVFRGHQGPEMFRGYNFTITCSTQPQYPGGSFLLTFTGSNRTLTQPAVNHSAAFLFPAADDSHQGNYSCVYDNYVFSHNFSSESELLSLTITASPLPAFIIRHVVVLLTLLTAITTSSYLYYKPTRRQKRVNRVSSMDLDVNAMEMVSLSSRAEAGPGEERAAQGTE
;
A
#
# COMPACT_ATOMS: atom_id res chain seq x y z
N MET A 1 -18.76 6.09 53.22
CA MET A 1 -18.62 7.04 54.35
C MET A 1 -17.39 6.62 55.15
N ARG A 2 -16.45 7.55 55.44
CA ARG A 2 -15.23 7.35 56.25
C ARG A 2 -14.24 6.27 55.76
N ASP A 3 -12.93 6.48 55.73
CA ASP A 3 -12.17 7.74 55.82
C ASP A 3 -10.93 7.70 54.90
N LYS A 4 -10.54 8.86 54.36
CA LYS A 4 -9.28 9.08 53.65
C LYS A 4 -8.78 10.49 53.97
N SER A 5 -7.73 10.61 54.77
CA SER A 5 -7.08 11.91 55.05
C SER A 5 -6.16 12.33 53.90
N LYS A 6 -6.47 13.49 53.34
CA LYS A 6 -5.56 14.40 52.60
C LYS A 6 -4.83 15.29 53.65
N SER A 7 -3.75 16.01 53.41
CA SER A 7 -2.69 16.08 52.37
C SER A 7 -1.60 17.04 52.91
N LEU A 8 -0.59 17.37 52.10
CA LEU A 8 0.58 18.23 52.41
C LEU A 8 0.26 19.69 52.84
N ALA A 9 1.34 20.37 53.29
CA ALA A 9 1.52 21.80 53.60
C ALA A 9 0.94 22.27 54.96
N VAL A 10 1.71 22.88 55.86
CA VAL A 10 2.58 24.07 55.69
C VAL A 10 3.84 23.96 56.57
N CYS A 11 4.99 24.41 56.06
CA CYS A 11 6.18 24.68 56.88
C CYS A 11 6.76 26.04 56.46
N SER A 12 6.82 27.00 57.38
CA SER A 12 7.25 28.38 57.13
C SER A 12 7.75 29.03 58.42
N THR A 13 8.54 30.10 58.31
CA THR A 13 9.13 30.92 59.39
C THR A 13 9.90 30.11 60.46
N LEU A 14 11.24 30.08 60.45
CA LEU A 14 12.07 31.22 60.83
C LEU A 14 13.52 31.03 60.35
N LEU A 15 14.02 31.97 59.56
CA LEU A 15 15.41 32.04 59.12
C LEU A 15 15.94 33.45 59.44
N SER A 16 16.47 33.65 60.63
CA SER A 16 16.98 34.94 61.11
C SER A 16 18.51 34.97 61.10
N SER A 17 19.06 35.76 60.20
CA SER A 17 20.49 36.06 60.09
C SER A 17 21.11 36.50 61.42
N LEU A 18 22.33 36.05 61.69
CA LEU A 18 23.38 36.92 62.22
C LEU A 18 24.75 36.48 61.68
N HIS A 19 25.72 37.39 61.74
CA HIS A 19 26.95 37.35 60.94
C HIS A 19 28.19 37.59 61.82
N ASP A 20 29.35 37.31 61.24
CA ASP A 20 30.66 37.87 61.58
C ASP A 20 31.45 37.32 62.81
N SER A 21 32.49 36.53 62.48
CA SER A 21 33.89 36.66 62.92
C SER A 21 34.34 36.71 64.40
N ARG A 22 35.25 35.76 64.70
CA ARG A 22 36.44 35.82 65.59
C ARG A 22 36.22 35.98 67.11
N LEU A 23 36.84 35.07 67.88
CA LEU A 23 38.10 35.36 68.62
C LEU A 23 38.69 34.14 69.36
N VAL A 24 40.02 34.17 69.54
CA VAL A 24 40.85 33.43 70.53
C VAL A 24 40.87 31.89 70.52
N SER A 25 42.01 31.34 70.09
CA SER A 25 42.68 30.19 70.73
C SER A 25 43.67 30.71 71.79
N PRO A 26 44.00 29.95 72.85
CA PRO A 26 45.24 29.15 72.77
C PRO A 26 45.29 27.83 73.59
N VAL A 27 46.13 26.89 73.14
CA VAL A 27 47.04 25.97 73.90
C VAL A 27 46.41 25.20 75.10
N GLU A 28 46.11 23.88 75.07
CA GLU A 28 47.00 22.68 74.94
C GLU A 28 47.71 22.30 76.29
N PRO A 29 48.07 21.03 76.65
CA PRO A 29 47.95 19.70 75.98
C PRO A 29 47.30 18.55 76.85
N GLN A 30 47.43 17.31 76.35
CA GLN A 30 47.39 15.99 77.02
C GLN A 30 46.04 15.37 77.45
N LEU A 31 45.70 14.21 76.85
CA LEU A 31 45.94 12.93 77.52
C LEU A 31 46.06 11.75 76.51
N GLU A 32 46.98 10.85 76.83
CA GLU A 32 47.28 9.48 76.37
C GLU A 32 46.50 8.83 75.20
N ALA A 33 47.26 8.16 74.32
CA ALA A 33 46.74 7.21 73.34
C ALA A 33 47.01 5.77 73.80
N ASP A 34 45.98 4.93 73.91
CA ASP A 34 46.13 3.46 73.84
C ASP A 34 44.79 2.71 73.63
N MET A 35 44.27 2.67 72.39
CA MET A 35 43.19 1.70 72.03
C MET A 35 43.06 1.35 70.54
N ILE A 36 44.20 1.24 69.82
CA ILE A 36 44.21 0.87 68.39
C ILE A 36 44.51 -0.63 68.19
N PRO A 37 43.56 -1.53 68.53
CA PRO A 37 43.36 -2.72 67.69
C PRO A 37 41.91 -2.92 67.21
N ALA A 38 40.91 -2.42 67.94
CA ALA A 38 39.51 -2.78 67.72
C ALA A 38 38.90 -2.19 66.44
N VAL A 39 39.29 -0.96 66.08
CA VAL A 39 38.73 -0.22 64.94
C VAL A 39 39.11 -0.86 63.59
N VAL A 40 40.33 -1.43 63.49
CA VAL A 40 40.81 -2.08 62.26
C VAL A 40 40.06 -3.40 62.00
N LEU A 41 39.70 -4.14 63.05
CA LEU A 41 38.94 -5.38 62.87
C LEU A 41 37.49 -5.10 62.43
N MET A 42 36.87 -4.03 62.95
CA MET A 42 35.53 -3.58 62.51
C MET A 42 35.54 -3.14 61.04
N THR A 43 36.51 -2.33 60.59
CA THR A 43 36.55 -1.89 59.18
C THR A 43 36.84 -3.02 58.20
N LEU A 44 37.64 -4.02 58.58
CA LEU A 44 37.86 -5.21 57.76
C LEU A 44 36.63 -6.13 57.68
N LEU A 45 35.83 -6.25 58.74
CA LEU A 45 34.58 -7.03 58.74
C LEU A 45 33.44 -6.38 57.93
N TRP A 46 33.56 -5.08 57.60
CA TRP A 46 32.62 -4.37 56.72
C TRP A 46 33.10 -4.36 55.25
N SER A 47 34.24 -4.99 54.96
CA SER A 47 34.83 -5.08 53.62
C SER A 47 34.43 -6.36 52.85
N THR A 48 33.66 -7.25 53.46
CA THR A 48 33.04 -8.41 52.80
C THR A 48 31.53 -8.25 52.69
N ASP A 49 31.09 -7.07 52.27
CA ASP A 49 29.74 -6.88 51.76
C ASP A 49 29.63 -7.68 50.45
N LEU A 50 29.15 -8.92 50.55
CA LEU A 50 28.94 -9.78 49.42
C LEU A 50 27.84 -9.14 48.57
N GLN A 51 28.20 -8.53 47.44
CA GLN A 51 27.26 -7.86 46.53
C GLN A 51 26.38 -8.86 45.77
N ALA A 52 25.60 -9.64 46.52
CA ALA A 52 24.33 -10.15 46.08
C ALA A 52 23.46 -8.92 45.78
N GLN A 53 23.45 -8.52 44.50
CA GLN A 53 22.52 -7.52 44.00
C GLN A 53 21.12 -7.96 44.44
N SER A 54 20.45 -7.13 45.25
CA SER A 54 19.11 -7.39 45.74
C SER A 54 18.11 -7.17 44.62
N VAL A 55 18.13 -8.06 43.62
CA VAL A 55 17.11 -8.17 42.59
C VAL A 55 15.80 -8.41 43.31
N SER A 56 14.96 -7.39 43.37
CA SER A 56 13.61 -7.52 43.88
C SER A 56 12.91 -8.64 43.11
N PRO A 57 12.22 -9.59 43.77
CA PRO A 57 11.50 -10.63 43.06
C PRO A 57 10.53 -9.97 42.06
N PRO A 58 10.40 -10.50 40.84
CA PRO A 58 9.47 -9.96 39.86
C PRO A 58 8.04 -10.00 40.43
N ALA A 59 7.18 -9.11 39.95
CA ALA A 59 5.80 -9.09 40.41
C ALA A 59 5.06 -10.34 39.91
N GLU A 60 4.29 -10.99 40.79
CA GLU A 60 3.36 -12.09 40.43
C GLU A 60 2.60 -11.76 39.14
N LEU A 61 2.54 -12.69 38.19
CA LEU A 61 2.05 -12.55 36.81
C LEU A 61 2.88 -11.61 35.90
N SER A 62 4.21 -11.56 36.07
CA SER A 62 5.11 -10.97 35.06
C SER A 62 5.47 -12.01 33.99
N VAL A 63 5.64 -11.54 32.75
CA VAL A 63 5.98 -12.36 31.57
C VAL A 63 7.47 -12.24 31.22
N ARG A 64 8.04 -13.28 30.61
CA ARG A 64 9.28 -13.22 29.83
C ARG A 64 9.26 -14.21 28.68
N LEU A 65 10.12 -14.00 27.68
CA LEU A 65 10.44 -15.00 26.67
C LEU A 65 11.82 -15.61 26.99
N VAL A 66 11.97 -16.92 26.76
CA VAL A 66 13.23 -17.65 26.96
C VAL A 66 13.52 -18.58 25.78
N ASN A 67 14.80 -18.85 25.51
CA ASN A 67 15.26 -19.74 24.43
C ASN A 67 14.78 -19.34 23.01
N GLY A 68 14.53 -18.04 22.77
CA GLY A 68 14.36 -17.48 21.43
C GLY A 68 15.68 -17.18 20.74
N THR A 69 15.59 -16.64 19.52
CA THR A 69 16.74 -16.11 18.76
C THR A 69 17.12 -14.69 19.18
N THR A 70 16.17 -13.95 19.75
CA THR A 70 16.26 -12.51 20.05
C THR A 70 15.53 -12.16 21.36
N SER A 71 15.47 -10.87 21.72
CA SER A 71 14.79 -10.42 22.95
C SER A 71 13.26 -10.50 22.91
N CYS A 72 12.68 -10.52 21.70
CA CYS A 72 11.23 -10.56 21.48
C CYS A 72 10.76 -11.87 20.81
N SER A 73 11.58 -12.92 20.90
CA SER A 73 11.21 -14.29 20.54
C SER A 73 11.48 -15.24 21.70
N GLY A 74 10.77 -16.37 21.76
CA GLY A 74 11.02 -17.42 22.75
C GLY A 74 9.78 -18.12 23.28
N THR A 75 10.00 -19.13 24.13
CA THR A 75 8.96 -19.76 24.94
C THR A 75 8.46 -18.80 26.01
N VAL A 76 7.13 -18.67 26.12
CA VAL A 76 6.46 -17.79 27.09
C VAL A 76 6.55 -18.41 28.48
N GLU A 77 7.17 -17.71 29.43
CA GLU A 77 7.13 -18.03 30.85
C GLU A 77 6.42 -16.92 31.64
N VAL A 78 5.62 -17.31 32.63
CA VAL A 78 4.96 -16.42 33.58
C VAL A 78 5.47 -16.71 34.99
N PHE A 79 5.73 -15.66 35.76
CA PHE A 79 6.08 -15.77 37.17
C PHE A 79 4.81 -15.91 38.04
N ASN A 80 4.67 -17.01 38.77
CA ASN A 80 3.48 -17.29 39.59
C ASN A 80 3.84 -18.17 40.81
N GLU A 81 3.26 -17.88 41.99
CA GLU A 81 3.59 -18.53 43.27
C GLU A 81 5.10 -18.46 43.63
N GLY A 82 5.82 -17.43 43.16
CA GLY A 82 7.27 -17.29 43.34
C GLY A 82 8.16 -18.13 42.40
N GLU A 83 7.58 -18.84 41.42
CA GLU A 83 8.29 -19.70 40.45
C GLU A 83 8.05 -19.19 39.02
N TRP A 84 9.06 -19.25 38.14
CA TRP A 84 8.85 -19.04 36.69
C TRP A 84 8.39 -20.36 36.07
N SER A 85 7.27 -20.34 35.34
CA SER A 85 6.68 -21.53 34.72
C SER A 85 6.18 -21.22 33.31
N GLY A 86 6.36 -22.17 32.39
CA GLY A 86 5.92 -22.01 31.00
C GLY A 86 4.40 -21.90 30.89
N LEU A 87 3.92 -21.05 29.98
CA LEU A 87 2.49 -20.88 29.71
C LEU A 87 1.99 -21.95 28.74
N CYS A 88 0.83 -22.54 29.05
CA CYS A 88 0.17 -23.55 28.22
C CYS A 88 -1.35 -23.28 28.11
N SER A 89 -1.92 -23.39 26.91
CA SER A 89 -3.36 -23.24 26.68
C SER A 89 -3.83 -24.05 25.46
N ARG A 90 -5.09 -24.48 25.46
CA ARG A 90 -5.76 -25.04 24.27
C ARG A 90 -6.49 -23.99 23.43
N LEU A 91 -6.66 -22.78 23.95
CA LEU A 91 -7.40 -21.68 23.33
C LEU A 91 -6.48 -20.55 22.85
N TRP A 92 -5.17 -20.79 22.89
CA TRP A 92 -4.14 -19.81 22.53
C TRP A 92 -4.27 -19.38 21.06
N ASP A 93 -4.43 -18.09 20.83
CA ASP A 93 -4.48 -17.49 19.49
C ASP A 93 -3.71 -16.16 19.41
N MET A 94 -3.64 -15.55 18.22
CA MET A 94 -2.82 -14.35 18.01
C MET A 94 -3.27 -13.14 18.87
N LYS A 95 -4.46 -13.16 19.47
CA LYS A 95 -4.92 -12.12 20.41
C LYS A 95 -4.18 -12.23 21.74
N ASP A 96 -3.90 -13.45 22.22
CA ASP A 96 -3.02 -13.70 23.37
C ASP A 96 -1.57 -13.28 23.07
N VAL A 97 -1.07 -13.63 21.88
CA VAL A 97 0.28 -13.26 21.43
C VAL A 97 0.43 -11.73 21.37
N ASN A 98 -0.57 -11.00 20.85
CA ASN A 98 -0.61 -9.53 20.85
C ASN A 98 -0.59 -8.90 22.27
N VAL A 99 -1.09 -9.61 23.29
CA VAL A 99 -0.97 -9.17 24.68
C VAL A 99 0.45 -9.41 25.20
N VAL A 100 1.06 -10.58 24.95
CA VAL A 100 2.45 -10.87 25.34
C VAL A 100 3.44 -9.89 24.69
N CYS A 101 3.37 -9.72 23.37
CA CYS A 101 4.24 -8.82 22.61
C CYS A 101 4.18 -7.39 23.17
N ARG A 102 2.98 -6.92 23.54
CA ARG A 102 2.77 -5.57 24.06
C ARG A 102 3.18 -5.39 25.52
N ASP A 103 2.95 -6.38 26.39
CA ASP A 103 3.44 -6.39 27.79
C ASP A 103 4.98 -6.24 27.83
N LEU A 104 5.65 -6.87 26.87
CA LEU A 104 7.11 -6.82 26.67
C LEU A 104 7.61 -5.62 25.84
N SER A 105 6.71 -4.78 25.32
CA SER A 105 7.04 -3.66 24.40
C SER A 105 7.79 -4.10 23.12
N CYS A 106 7.40 -5.25 22.60
CA CYS A 106 7.89 -5.94 21.41
C CYS A 106 6.84 -5.89 20.28
N GLY A 107 6.55 -4.71 19.73
CA GLY A 107 5.79 -4.56 18.47
C GLY A 107 4.45 -5.32 18.38
N ASN A 108 4.20 -5.91 17.20
CA ASN A 108 3.06 -6.78 16.87
C ASN A 108 3.44 -8.26 17.00
N PRO A 109 2.45 -9.18 17.09
CA PRO A 109 2.70 -10.61 16.96
C PRO A 109 3.04 -11.00 15.51
N VAL A 110 4.03 -11.88 15.33
CA VAL A 110 4.52 -12.34 14.03
C VAL A 110 4.25 -13.83 13.82
N ASP A 111 4.60 -14.67 14.81
CA ASP A 111 4.43 -16.13 14.76
C ASP A 111 4.03 -16.72 16.13
N GLU A 112 3.33 -17.85 16.08
CA GLU A 112 2.99 -18.72 17.20
C GLU A 112 3.33 -20.16 16.84
N SER A 113 4.15 -20.80 17.67
CA SER A 113 4.61 -22.17 17.42
C SER A 113 4.78 -22.97 18.71
N ARG A 114 4.89 -24.30 18.58
CA ARG A 114 5.07 -25.19 19.73
C ARG A 114 6.47 -25.05 20.30
N GLY A 115 6.55 -24.61 21.56
CA GLY A 115 7.74 -24.70 22.38
C GLY A 115 8.09 -26.14 22.77
N PRO A 116 9.09 -26.33 23.66
CA PRO A 116 9.54 -27.66 24.05
C PRO A 116 8.40 -28.47 24.72
N LEU A 117 8.41 -29.78 24.46
CA LEU A 117 7.53 -30.74 25.11
C LEU A 117 7.84 -30.83 26.62
N PHE A 118 6.83 -31.25 27.37
CA PHE A 118 6.88 -31.38 28.83
C PHE A 118 7.99 -32.34 29.31
N GLU A 119 9.03 -31.79 29.96
CA GLU A 119 9.92 -32.59 30.81
C GLU A 119 9.18 -32.98 32.10
N ASP A 120 9.16 -34.29 32.38
CA ASP A 120 8.29 -34.89 33.39
C ASP A 120 8.60 -34.37 34.81
N GLY A 121 7.76 -33.43 35.30
CA GLY A 121 7.83 -32.87 36.65
C GLY A 121 7.87 -31.34 36.76
N ARG A 122 8.02 -30.59 35.66
CA ARG A 122 7.84 -29.12 35.71
C ARG A 122 6.35 -28.75 35.89
N ARG A 123 6.09 -27.51 36.31
CA ARG A 123 4.74 -26.91 36.35
C ARG A 123 4.57 -25.96 35.15
N GLY A 124 3.33 -25.60 34.88
CA GLY A 124 2.97 -24.58 33.90
C GLY A 124 1.85 -23.70 34.43
N VAL A 125 1.65 -22.55 33.79
CA VAL A 125 0.53 -21.65 34.05
C VAL A 125 -0.49 -21.81 32.93
N THR A 126 -1.75 -22.09 33.29
CA THR A 126 -2.83 -22.32 32.32
C THR A 126 -3.71 -21.08 32.20
N LEU A 127 -3.85 -20.54 30.98
CA LEU A 127 -4.93 -19.61 30.66
C LEU A 127 -6.24 -20.39 30.51
N TYR A 128 -7.31 -19.90 31.14
CA TYR A 128 -8.62 -20.57 31.10
C TYR A 128 -9.52 -20.07 29.96
N SER A 129 -9.24 -18.87 29.44
CA SER A 129 -9.81 -18.26 28.24
C SER A 129 -8.70 -17.53 27.47
N SER A 130 -8.96 -17.24 26.19
CA SER A 130 -8.16 -16.33 25.38
C SER A 130 -8.41 -14.88 25.81
N CYS A 131 -7.37 -14.04 25.74
CA CYS A 131 -7.47 -12.59 25.81
C CYS A 131 -8.41 -12.03 24.71
N TYR A 132 -9.00 -10.87 24.95
CA TYR A 132 -9.70 -10.06 23.94
C TYR A 132 -8.74 -9.42 22.93
N GLY A 133 -7.46 -9.31 23.29
CA GLY A 133 -6.38 -8.76 22.46
C GLY A 133 -6.08 -7.28 22.73
N ASN A 134 -6.80 -6.62 23.63
CA ASN A 134 -6.66 -5.18 23.96
C ASN A 134 -6.07 -4.90 25.35
N GLU A 135 -5.78 -5.94 26.14
CA GLU A 135 -5.46 -5.91 27.57
C GLU A 135 -4.17 -5.19 28.02
N SER A 136 -3.22 -4.94 27.11
CA SER A 136 -1.88 -4.35 27.35
C SER A 136 -0.93 -5.08 28.30
N SER A 137 -1.41 -5.94 29.19
CA SER A 137 -0.62 -6.92 29.95
C SER A 137 -1.42 -8.20 30.19
N ILE A 138 -0.75 -9.36 30.20
CA ILE A 138 -1.39 -10.68 30.37
C ILE A 138 -2.22 -10.77 31.66
N ARG A 139 -1.84 -9.96 32.66
CA ARG A 139 -2.48 -9.77 33.97
C ARG A 139 -3.97 -9.42 33.92
N GLN A 140 -4.47 -8.92 32.79
CA GLN A 140 -5.87 -8.52 32.61
C GLN A 140 -6.71 -9.57 31.87
N CYS A 141 -6.09 -10.62 31.33
CA CYS A 141 -6.79 -11.82 30.85
C CYS A 141 -7.05 -12.77 32.04
N ASP A 142 -8.05 -13.67 31.93
CA ASP A 142 -8.44 -14.57 33.04
C ASP A 142 -7.45 -15.73 33.25
N ILE A 143 -6.28 -15.41 33.82
CA ILE A 143 -5.28 -16.38 34.28
C ILE A 143 -5.74 -17.04 35.58
N ILE A 144 -5.94 -18.36 35.55
CA ILE A 144 -6.10 -19.14 36.78
C ILE A 144 -4.71 -19.62 37.24
N GLY A 145 -4.03 -18.77 38.01
CA GLY A 145 -2.78 -19.10 38.69
C GLY A 145 -2.98 -20.23 39.68
N GLY A 146 -2.55 -21.44 39.32
CA GLY A 146 -2.71 -22.63 40.16
C GLY A 146 -2.11 -23.88 39.53
N ARG A 147 -1.91 -24.92 40.36
CA ARG A 147 -1.19 -26.15 39.99
C ARG A 147 -2.06 -27.12 39.18
N GLY A 148 -2.41 -26.72 37.97
CA GLY A 148 -3.01 -27.58 36.95
C GLY A 148 -1.98 -28.48 36.26
N VAL A 149 -2.47 -29.54 35.62
CA VAL A 149 -1.71 -30.26 34.57
C VAL A 149 -1.87 -29.46 33.27
N CYS A 150 -0.78 -29.21 32.54
CA CYS A 150 -0.85 -28.58 31.22
C CYS A 150 -1.53 -29.51 30.21
N ASP A 151 -2.85 -29.39 30.10
CA ASP A 151 -3.71 -30.25 29.27
C ASP A 151 -3.43 -30.07 27.76
N GLY A 152 -2.70 -29.01 27.37
CA GLY A 152 -2.19 -28.81 26.00
C GLY A 152 -0.92 -29.60 25.65
N GLY A 153 -0.16 -30.13 26.61
CA GLY A 153 1.02 -30.98 26.36
C GLY A 153 2.32 -30.28 25.88
N TYR A 154 2.26 -28.99 25.54
CA TYR A 154 3.40 -28.14 25.15
C TYR A 154 3.26 -26.74 25.74
N TYR A 155 4.37 -26.00 25.80
CA TYR A 155 4.38 -24.56 26.03
C TYR A 155 4.30 -23.79 24.70
N HIS A 156 3.84 -22.54 24.72
CA HIS A 156 3.82 -21.70 23.51
C HIS A 156 5.16 -21.00 23.31
N HIS A 157 5.62 -21.00 22.06
CA HIS A 157 6.69 -20.15 21.55
C HIS A 157 6.08 -19.01 20.76
N VAL A 158 6.58 -17.80 20.99
CA VAL A 158 6.09 -16.54 20.42
C VAL A 158 7.23 -15.85 19.71
N THR A 159 6.94 -15.29 18.54
CA THR A 159 7.79 -14.31 17.87
C THR A 159 7.00 -13.03 17.68
N CYS A 160 7.59 -11.90 18.07
CA CYS A 160 7.05 -10.56 17.87
C CYS A 160 8.00 -9.71 17.02
N SER A 161 7.52 -8.60 16.46
CA SER A 161 8.40 -7.61 15.84
C SER A 161 9.20 -6.83 16.89
N GLU A 162 10.42 -6.41 16.55
CA GLU A 162 11.38 -5.84 17.51
C GLU A 162 11.55 -4.34 17.36
N SER A 163 11.46 -3.86 16.13
CA SER A 163 11.84 -2.52 15.69
C SER A 163 10.63 -1.71 15.22
N VAL A 164 9.65 -2.37 14.59
CA VAL A 164 8.48 -1.75 13.96
C VAL A 164 7.16 -2.27 14.53
N ARG A 165 6.09 -1.48 14.40
CA ARG A 165 4.70 -1.93 14.52
C ARG A 165 3.78 -1.26 13.49
N LEU A 166 2.73 -1.98 13.12
CA LEU A 166 1.52 -1.45 12.47
C LEU A 166 0.41 -1.29 13.50
N VAL A 167 -0.29 -0.15 13.44
CA VAL A 167 -1.40 0.18 14.35
C VAL A 167 -2.57 0.83 13.61
N ASP A 168 -3.76 0.73 14.21
CA ASP A 168 -5.04 1.24 13.69
C ASP A 168 -5.46 0.69 12.30
N GLY A 169 -4.84 -0.42 11.88
CA GLY A 169 -5.17 -1.14 10.64
C GLY A 169 -6.37 -2.09 10.73
N ALA A 170 -6.67 -2.75 9.61
CA ALA A 170 -7.78 -3.69 9.47
C ALA A 170 -7.43 -5.15 9.83
N GLY A 171 -6.18 -5.41 10.20
CA GLY A 171 -5.60 -6.73 10.45
C GLY A 171 -4.10 -6.63 10.67
N LEU A 172 -3.45 -7.74 11.01
CA LEU A 172 -2.03 -7.77 11.46
C LEU A 172 -1.03 -7.22 10.43
N CYS A 173 -1.33 -7.30 9.13
CA CYS A 173 -0.45 -6.85 8.05
C CYS A 173 -0.86 -5.50 7.41
N SER A 174 -1.60 -4.67 8.14
CA SER A 174 -1.96 -3.30 7.70
C SER A 174 -1.94 -2.30 8.86
N GLY A 175 -1.71 -1.01 8.56
CA GLY A 175 -1.83 0.08 9.54
C GLY A 175 -0.83 1.22 9.34
N ARG A 176 -0.82 2.18 10.28
CA ARG A 176 0.20 3.23 10.38
C ARG A 176 1.53 2.61 10.85
N VAL A 177 2.63 2.94 10.17
CA VAL A 177 3.98 2.50 10.55
C VAL A 177 4.51 3.33 11.72
N GLU A 178 4.85 2.66 12.81
CA GLU A 178 5.51 3.26 13.97
C GLU A 178 6.77 2.49 14.37
N VAL A 179 7.86 3.21 14.63
CA VAL A 179 9.19 2.65 14.93
C VAL A 179 9.57 2.89 16.38
N LYS A 180 10.24 1.92 16.98
CA LYS A 180 10.65 1.93 18.38
C LYS A 180 11.85 2.85 18.61
N SER A 181 11.67 3.89 19.40
CA SER A 181 12.72 4.87 19.71
C SER A 181 12.78 5.14 21.22
N ASN A 182 13.92 4.86 21.87
CA ASN A 182 14.17 5.22 23.27
C ASN A 182 13.02 4.88 24.26
N GLN A 183 12.43 3.69 24.13
CA GLN A 183 11.27 3.17 24.90
C GLN A 183 9.89 3.78 24.57
N SER A 184 9.79 4.69 23.61
CA SER A 184 8.53 5.10 22.98
C SER A 184 8.41 4.55 21.54
N TRP A 185 7.29 4.87 20.89
CA TRP A 185 7.03 4.58 19.49
C TRP A 185 6.86 5.91 18.74
N ALA A 186 7.37 5.95 17.50
CA ALA A 186 7.42 7.16 16.68
C ALA A 186 6.87 6.89 15.27
N SER A 187 5.92 7.70 14.82
CA SER A 187 5.32 7.57 13.48
C SER A 187 6.33 7.98 12.40
N VAL A 188 6.43 7.19 11.31
CA VAL A 188 7.28 7.53 10.16
C VAL A 188 6.48 8.35 9.15
N CYS A 189 7.13 9.28 8.43
CA CYS A 189 6.47 10.12 7.43
C CYS A 189 6.42 9.44 6.05
N GLU A 190 5.35 9.71 5.30
CA GLU A 190 5.18 9.30 3.90
C GLU A 190 6.26 9.85 2.95
N ALA A 191 6.97 10.92 3.34
CA ALA A 191 8.07 11.49 2.59
C ALA A 191 9.46 10.88 2.95
N ASP A 192 9.54 10.10 4.03
CA ASP A 192 10.78 9.60 4.64
C ASP A 192 10.84 8.05 4.65
N PHE A 193 9.96 7.39 3.88
CA PHE A 193 9.75 5.95 3.88
C PHE A 193 9.33 5.48 2.47
N ASP A 194 10.13 4.60 1.87
CA ASP A 194 9.94 4.16 0.49
C ASP A 194 9.48 2.69 0.36
N ARG A 195 9.60 2.12 -0.85
CA ARG A 195 9.26 0.72 -1.11
C ARG A 195 10.26 -0.28 -0.52
N GLN A 196 11.55 0.04 -0.51
CA GLN A 196 12.60 -0.81 0.05
C GLN A 196 12.47 -0.89 1.57
N ASP A 197 12.13 0.23 2.22
CA ASP A 197 11.81 0.26 3.65
C ASP A 197 10.56 -0.58 3.95
N ALA A 198 9.53 -0.48 3.10
CA ALA A 198 8.34 -1.31 3.19
C ALA A 198 8.63 -2.82 3.01
N GLU A 199 9.55 -3.18 2.10
CA GLU A 199 9.98 -4.56 1.88
C GLU A 199 10.62 -5.15 3.15
N VAL A 200 11.38 -4.35 3.91
CA VAL A 200 11.91 -4.75 5.24
C VAL A 200 10.81 -4.85 6.29
N VAL A 201 9.88 -3.89 6.38
CA VAL A 201 8.80 -3.91 7.39
C VAL A 201 7.83 -5.08 7.19
N CYS A 202 7.42 -5.36 5.95
CA CYS A 202 6.59 -6.54 5.66
C CYS A 202 7.35 -7.85 5.95
N GLY A 203 8.68 -7.86 5.77
CA GLY A 203 9.56 -8.96 6.17
C GLY A 203 9.60 -9.19 7.69
N GLU A 204 9.89 -8.14 8.48
CA GLU A 204 9.94 -8.20 9.96
C GLU A 204 8.61 -8.68 10.56
N LEU A 205 7.48 -8.34 9.94
CA LEU A 205 6.13 -8.72 10.39
C LEU A 205 5.65 -10.10 9.87
N GLY A 206 6.45 -10.79 9.04
CA GLY A 206 6.07 -12.07 8.42
C GLY A 206 4.86 -11.95 7.48
N CYS A 207 4.69 -10.79 6.85
CA CYS A 207 3.45 -10.32 6.21
C CYS A 207 3.46 -10.37 4.68
N GLY A 208 4.42 -11.06 4.07
CA GLY A 208 4.59 -11.13 2.61
C GLY A 208 5.30 -9.89 2.04
N ALA A 209 4.86 -9.41 0.88
CA ALA A 209 5.44 -8.26 0.20
C ALA A 209 4.57 -7.00 0.38
N PRO A 210 5.09 -5.77 0.18
CA PRO A 210 4.27 -4.56 0.20
C PRO A 210 3.23 -4.55 -0.92
N ALA A 211 1.96 -4.34 -0.55
CA ALA A 211 0.83 -4.24 -1.47
C ALA A 211 0.42 -2.77 -1.70
N ALA A 212 0.45 -1.93 -0.66
CA ALA A 212 0.14 -0.51 -0.76
C ALA A 212 0.91 0.35 0.28
N LEU A 213 1.29 1.56 -0.15
CA LEU A 213 1.77 2.65 0.69
C LEU A 213 0.80 3.82 0.56
N GLN A 214 0.31 4.37 1.67
CA GLN A 214 -0.73 5.39 1.65
C GLN A 214 -0.78 6.20 2.97
N GLY A 215 -0.43 7.48 2.91
CA GLY A 215 -0.51 8.39 4.06
C GLY A 215 -1.95 8.72 4.48
N GLY A 216 -2.09 9.20 5.72
CA GLY A 216 -3.31 9.86 6.23
C GLY A 216 -4.55 9.00 6.51
N LEU A 217 -4.66 7.78 5.94
CA LEU A 217 -5.81 6.89 6.18
C LEU A 217 -6.02 6.53 7.66
N TYR A 218 -4.92 6.30 8.38
CA TYR A 218 -4.91 5.80 9.76
C TYR A 218 -4.84 6.92 10.81
N GLY A 219 -5.03 8.18 10.41
CA GLY A 219 -4.97 9.33 11.30
C GLY A 219 -3.58 9.66 11.85
N GLU A 220 -3.52 10.72 12.67
CA GLU A 220 -2.32 11.12 13.39
C GLU A 220 -2.17 10.31 14.69
N GLY A 221 -1.06 9.58 14.84
CA GLY A 221 -0.78 8.80 16.04
C GLY A 221 -0.30 9.67 17.22
N GLU A 222 -0.62 9.27 18.45
CA GLU A 222 -0.09 9.91 19.66
C GLU A 222 1.40 9.56 19.86
N GLY A 223 2.30 10.35 19.28
CA GLY A 223 3.74 10.12 19.40
C GLY A 223 4.61 11.27 18.90
N GLN A 224 5.92 11.10 19.04
CA GLN A 224 6.90 11.91 18.31
C GLN A 224 6.99 11.37 16.87
N THR A 225 7.25 12.22 15.89
CA THR A 225 7.58 11.77 14.53
C THR A 225 9.04 11.31 14.46
N TRP A 226 9.32 10.24 13.72
CA TRP A 226 10.69 9.84 13.39
C TRP A 226 11.42 10.99 12.65
N ASP A 227 12.69 11.19 12.97
CA ASP A 227 13.48 12.39 12.60
C ASP A 227 14.46 12.16 11.45
N LYS A 228 14.42 10.97 10.83
CA LYS A 228 15.31 10.54 9.75
C LYS A 228 14.56 9.91 8.58
N GLU A 229 15.23 9.89 7.43
CA GLU A 229 14.87 9.06 6.29
C GLU A 229 15.54 7.67 6.44
N PHE A 230 14.83 6.61 6.08
CA PHE A 230 15.40 5.26 6.00
C PHE A 230 16.00 5.03 4.61
N GLN A 231 17.08 4.23 4.57
CA GLN A 231 17.79 3.88 3.34
C GLN A 231 18.03 2.36 3.30
N CYS A 232 16.95 1.60 3.46
CA CYS A 232 16.98 0.14 3.36
C CYS A 232 17.35 -0.33 1.95
N LYS A 233 17.89 -1.54 1.85
CA LYS A 233 18.20 -2.22 0.58
C LYS A 233 17.12 -3.24 0.21
N GLY A 234 16.12 -3.43 1.08
CA GLY A 234 15.04 -4.41 0.93
C GLY A 234 15.44 -5.83 1.35
N ASN A 235 16.54 -6.00 2.08
CA ASN A 235 17.02 -7.31 2.53
C ASN A 235 17.58 -7.36 3.96
N GLU A 236 17.44 -6.25 4.69
CA GLU A 236 17.68 -6.16 6.13
C GLU A 236 16.64 -6.98 6.93
N SER A 237 17.01 -7.41 8.14
CA SER A 237 16.15 -8.24 9.02
C SER A 237 15.16 -7.44 9.85
N LEU A 238 15.56 -6.24 10.27
CA LEU A 238 14.78 -5.29 11.06
C LEU A 238 14.87 -3.91 10.39
N LEU A 239 13.83 -3.08 10.49
CA LEU A 239 13.89 -1.71 9.95
C LEU A 239 15.01 -0.86 10.62
N LEU A 240 15.33 -1.14 11.89
CA LEU A 240 16.44 -0.51 12.60
C LEU A 240 17.84 -1.06 12.24
N ASP A 241 17.95 -2.08 11.39
CA ASP A 241 19.24 -2.52 10.81
C ASP A 241 19.65 -1.69 9.58
N CYS A 242 18.74 -0.88 9.02
CA CYS A 242 18.97 -0.08 7.82
C CYS A 242 19.86 1.15 8.07
N ASP A 243 20.55 1.61 7.01
CA ASP A 243 21.21 2.91 7.00
C ASP A 243 20.16 4.04 7.11
N THR A 244 20.51 5.18 7.72
CA THR A 244 19.59 6.32 7.92
C THR A 244 20.25 7.68 7.70
N SER A 245 19.50 8.59 7.10
CA SER A 245 19.91 9.95 6.70
C SER A 245 19.20 11.02 7.52
N ASP A 246 19.85 12.17 7.70
CA ASP A 246 19.21 13.35 8.32
C ASP A 246 18.26 14.00 7.31
N ARG A 247 17.00 14.26 7.71
CA ARG A 247 15.93 14.71 6.80
C ARG A 247 16.18 16.13 6.25
N GLU A 248 16.12 16.29 4.92
CA GLU A 248 16.34 17.60 4.26
C GLU A 248 15.34 18.69 4.71
N ASN A 249 14.06 18.34 4.88
CA ASN A 249 13.02 19.24 5.39
C ASN A 249 12.55 18.80 6.78
N ASN A 250 12.96 19.52 7.82
CA ASN A 250 12.74 19.15 9.22
C ASN A 250 11.26 19.04 9.68
N THR A 251 10.28 19.37 8.84
CA THR A 251 8.85 19.38 9.17
C THR A 251 8.05 18.28 8.44
N CYS A 252 7.68 17.24 9.17
CA CYS A 252 6.52 16.41 8.82
C CYS A 252 5.24 17.18 9.17
N LEU A 253 4.18 17.05 8.36
CA LEU A 253 2.89 17.68 8.64
C LEU A 253 1.97 16.71 9.42
N PRO A 254 1.12 17.21 10.34
CA PRO A 254 0.05 16.42 10.96
C PRO A 254 -0.77 15.63 9.94
N GLY A 255 -0.88 14.32 10.13
CA GLY A 255 -1.55 13.40 9.21
C GLY A 255 -0.66 12.78 8.12
N ASN A 256 0.56 13.26 7.88
CA ASN A 256 1.49 12.67 6.88
C ASN A 256 2.22 11.41 7.39
N ALA A 257 1.67 10.72 8.40
CA ALA A 257 2.20 9.44 8.85
C ALA A 257 1.93 8.36 7.79
N VAL A 258 2.94 7.56 7.47
CA VAL A 258 2.83 6.54 6.40
C VAL A 258 1.98 5.36 6.87
N GLY A 259 1.00 5.00 6.04
CA GLY A 259 0.26 3.76 6.13
C GLY A 259 0.87 2.70 5.22
N LEU A 260 0.99 1.47 5.71
CA LEU A 260 1.46 0.31 4.97
C LEU A 260 0.37 -0.78 4.98
N THR A 261 0.20 -1.46 3.85
CA THR A 261 -0.50 -2.74 3.76
C THR A 261 0.38 -3.71 3.00
N CYS A 262 0.63 -4.88 3.58
CA CYS A 262 1.35 -5.99 2.94
C CYS A 262 0.37 -6.97 2.28
N SER A 263 0.88 -7.98 1.58
CA SER A 263 0.08 -8.94 0.81
C SER A 263 -0.58 -10.05 1.62
N GLU A 264 -0.27 -10.17 2.93
CA GLU A 264 -0.24 -11.44 3.68
C GLU A 264 0.82 -12.42 3.08
N PRO A 265 1.31 -13.41 3.85
CA PRO A 265 2.21 -14.43 3.30
C PRO A 265 1.49 -15.37 2.31
N ASP A 266 2.22 -15.88 1.31
CA ASP A 266 1.79 -16.94 0.38
C ASP A 266 1.75 -18.34 1.05
N ASP A 267 1.26 -18.42 2.30
CA ASP A 267 1.22 -19.63 3.11
C ASP A 267 -0.13 -20.38 3.03
N VAL A 268 -1.17 -19.76 2.47
CA VAL A 268 -2.49 -20.38 2.23
C VAL A 268 -2.71 -20.58 0.72
N ARG A 269 -3.29 -21.72 0.33
CA ARG A 269 -3.65 -21.99 -1.07
C ARG A 269 -4.89 -22.88 -1.20
N LEU A 270 -5.47 -22.88 -2.41
CA LEU A 270 -6.49 -23.84 -2.82
C LEU A 270 -5.90 -24.86 -3.81
N VAL A 271 -6.18 -26.15 -3.61
CA VAL A 271 -5.66 -27.24 -4.46
C VAL A 271 -6.78 -28.11 -5.04
N GLY A 272 -6.57 -28.60 -6.27
CA GLY A 272 -7.44 -29.60 -6.90
C GLY A 272 -8.77 -29.09 -7.46
N GLY A 273 -9.01 -27.77 -7.48
CA GLY A 273 -10.07 -27.14 -8.28
C GLY A 273 -9.55 -26.55 -9.59
N ASP A 274 -10.46 -26.03 -10.42
CA ASP A 274 -10.17 -25.57 -11.79
C ASP A 274 -9.66 -24.12 -11.90
N SER A 275 -9.49 -23.39 -10.78
CA SER A 275 -8.84 -22.05 -10.76
C SER A 275 -8.09 -21.81 -9.43
N ARG A 276 -7.35 -20.70 -9.33
CA ARG A 276 -6.69 -20.27 -8.08
C ARG A 276 -7.65 -20.00 -6.91
N CYS A 277 -8.94 -19.80 -7.20
CA CYS A 277 -9.99 -19.43 -6.25
C CYS A 277 -11.03 -20.55 -6.01
N ALA A 278 -10.70 -21.79 -6.41
CA ALA A 278 -11.48 -22.99 -6.13
C ALA A 278 -10.58 -24.18 -5.78
N GLY A 279 -10.92 -24.94 -4.74
CA GLY A 279 -10.16 -26.13 -4.33
C GLY A 279 -10.22 -26.43 -2.83
N GLY A 280 -9.57 -27.52 -2.41
CA GLY A 280 -9.36 -27.84 -1.00
C GLY A 280 -8.37 -26.86 -0.35
N VAL A 281 -8.66 -26.41 0.88
CA VAL A 281 -7.79 -25.45 1.58
C VAL A 281 -6.56 -26.14 2.17
N GLU A 282 -5.38 -25.67 1.80
CA GLU A 282 -4.12 -26.04 2.44
C GLU A 282 -3.41 -24.80 3.02
N TRP A 283 -2.83 -24.97 4.22
CA TRP A 283 -2.01 -23.96 4.89
C TRP A 283 -0.63 -24.58 5.18
N TYR A 284 0.42 -23.87 4.80
CA TYR A 284 1.82 -24.21 5.06
C TYR A 284 2.20 -23.87 6.51
N HIS A 285 2.41 -24.90 7.33
CA HIS A 285 2.67 -24.74 8.76
C HIS A 285 3.75 -25.74 9.21
N GLN A 286 4.76 -25.24 9.93
CA GLN A 286 5.90 -26.03 10.43
C GLN A 286 6.67 -26.79 9.31
N GLY A 287 6.78 -26.19 8.12
CA GLY A 287 7.54 -26.73 6.99
C GLY A 287 6.79 -27.70 6.07
N GLU A 288 5.51 -28.00 6.34
CA GLU A 288 4.67 -28.85 5.50
C GLU A 288 3.33 -28.16 5.16
N TRP A 289 2.82 -28.43 3.96
CA TRP A 289 1.43 -28.09 3.60
C TRP A 289 0.47 -29.06 4.30
N ARG A 290 -0.49 -28.53 5.06
CA ARG A 290 -1.51 -29.31 5.79
C ARG A 290 -2.91 -28.88 5.34
N THR A 291 -3.84 -29.81 5.27
CA THR A 291 -5.25 -29.48 4.96
C THR A 291 -5.90 -28.75 6.12
N VAL A 292 -6.69 -27.71 5.84
CA VAL A 292 -7.50 -27.01 6.85
C VAL A 292 -8.91 -27.63 6.91
N GLY A 293 -9.36 -27.92 8.12
CA GLY A 293 -10.74 -28.26 8.47
C GLY A 293 -11.42 -27.14 9.26
N THR A 294 -12.72 -27.26 9.46
CA THR A 294 -13.56 -26.33 10.24
C THR A 294 -14.70 -27.13 10.88
N GLU A 295 -15.29 -26.64 11.96
CA GLU A 295 -16.62 -27.11 12.36
C GLU A 295 -17.70 -26.58 11.39
N ASP A 296 -18.81 -27.31 11.24
CA ASP A 296 -19.94 -26.96 10.35
C ASP A 296 -20.51 -25.54 10.59
N ARG A 297 -20.33 -25.01 11.80
CA ARG A 297 -20.85 -23.70 12.24
C ARG A 297 -19.98 -22.53 11.78
N ASP A 298 -18.67 -22.71 11.86
CA ASP A 298 -17.69 -21.67 11.60
C ASP A 298 -17.32 -21.66 10.09
N GLN A 299 -17.83 -22.63 9.33
CA GLN A 299 -17.50 -22.87 7.93
C GLN A 299 -17.74 -21.64 7.04
N GLU A 300 -18.85 -20.91 7.19
CA GLU A 300 -19.09 -19.70 6.38
C GLU A 300 -18.06 -18.60 6.68
N ASP A 301 -17.66 -18.45 7.95
CA ASP A 301 -16.70 -17.45 8.41
C ASP A 301 -15.27 -17.80 7.96
N VAL A 302 -14.82 -19.05 8.15
CA VAL A 302 -13.49 -19.49 7.69
C VAL A 302 -13.36 -19.37 6.16
N VAL A 303 -14.39 -19.75 5.41
CA VAL A 303 -14.40 -19.65 3.94
C VAL A 303 -14.41 -18.19 3.50
N ALA A 304 -15.11 -17.29 4.21
CA ALA A 304 -15.07 -15.86 3.94
C ALA A 304 -13.69 -15.23 4.19
N VAL A 305 -12.95 -15.70 5.20
CA VAL A 305 -11.55 -15.28 5.43
C VAL A 305 -10.62 -15.83 4.34
N VAL A 306 -10.75 -17.09 3.93
CA VAL A 306 -9.95 -17.67 2.82
C VAL A 306 -10.16 -16.90 1.51
N CYS A 307 -11.41 -16.63 1.11
CA CYS A 307 -11.69 -15.90 -0.12
C CYS A 307 -11.20 -14.44 -0.09
N ARG A 308 -11.15 -13.84 1.11
CA ARG A 308 -10.64 -12.49 1.37
C ARG A 308 -9.11 -12.45 1.27
N GLN A 309 -8.41 -13.30 2.01
CA GLN A 309 -6.94 -13.39 2.03
C GLN A 309 -6.36 -13.67 0.63
N LEU A 310 -6.98 -14.55 -0.16
CA LEU A 310 -6.50 -14.89 -1.51
C LEU A 310 -6.85 -13.84 -2.59
N GLY A 311 -7.57 -12.77 -2.24
CA GLY A 311 -8.07 -11.78 -3.21
C GLY A 311 -9.07 -12.38 -4.20
N CYS A 312 -9.89 -13.33 -3.74
CA CYS A 312 -10.84 -14.12 -4.53
C CYS A 312 -12.30 -13.66 -4.39
N GLY A 313 -12.56 -12.60 -3.62
CA GLY A 313 -13.90 -12.02 -3.43
C GLY A 313 -14.67 -12.64 -2.27
N SER A 314 -15.97 -12.86 -2.45
CA SER A 314 -16.86 -13.45 -1.45
C SER A 314 -16.98 -14.97 -1.61
N THR A 315 -17.71 -15.63 -0.72
CA THR A 315 -17.99 -17.07 -0.78
C THR A 315 -19.07 -17.40 -1.81
N VAL A 316 -18.98 -18.54 -2.50
CA VAL A 316 -20.06 -19.05 -3.39
C VAL A 316 -20.61 -20.38 -2.90
N SER A 317 -19.75 -21.34 -2.59
CA SER A 317 -20.17 -22.64 -2.04
C SER A 317 -19.04 -23.35 -1.31
N VAL A 318 -19.41 -24.33 -0.48
CA VAL A 318 -18.49 -25.20 0.25
C VAL A 318 -18.90 -26.65 0.02
N LEU A 319 -17.93 -27.54 -0.22
CA LEU A 319 -18.17 -28.98 -0.35
C LEU A 319 -17.30 -29.75 0.66
N PRO A 320 -17.85 -30.73 1.38
CA PRO A 320 -17.08 -31.54 2.33
C PRO A 320 -16.04 -32.38 1.58
N GLY A 321 -14.78 -32.29 2.01
CA GLY A 321 -13.65 -33.05 1.48
C GLY A 321 -13.38 -34.32 2.28
N ASN A 322 -12.17 -34.87 2.08
CA ASN A 322 -11.71 -36.09 2.74
C ASN A 322 -10.26 -35.90 3.20
N THR A 323 -9.98 -36.10 4.49
CA THR A 323 -8.65 -35.85 5.08
C THR A 323 -8.17 -37.01 5.94
N THR A 324 -6.84 -37.08 6.08
CA THR A 324 -6.15 -37.97 7.03
C THR A 324 -5.06 -37.28 7.84
N ARG A 325 -4.71 -36.03 7.48
CA ARG A 325 -3.78 -35.12 8.16
C ARG A 325 -4.20 -33.68 7.89
N GLY A 326 -4.25 -32.85 8.94
CA GLY A 326 -4.73 -31.48 8.89
C GLY A 326 -4.91 -30.91 10.29
N PHE A 327 -5.51 -29.72 10.38
CA PHE A 327 -5.94 -29.10 11.64
C PHE A 327 -7.22 -28.27 11.43
N VAL A 328 -7.94 -27.99 12.51
CA VAL A 328 -9.14 -27.15 12.53
C VAL A 328 -8.75 -25.68 12.61
N VAL A 329 -9.47 -24.83 11.87
CA VAL A 329 -9.50 -23.38 12.07
C VAL A 329 -10.92 -22.95 12.44
N SER A 330 -11.02 -21.96 13.33
CA SER A 330 -12.24 -21.30 13.78
C SER A 330 -12.05 -19.78 13.68
N CYS A 331 -12.90 -19.09 12.93
CA CYS A 331 -12.86 -17.65 12.69
C CYS A 331 -14.15 -16.98 13.22
N SER A 332 -14.13 -15.66 13.39
CA SER A 332 -15.24 -14.84 13.90
C SER A 332 -15.83 -13.92 12.81
N TRP A 333 -15.64 -14.28 11.52
CA TRP A 333 -15.86 -13.48 10.30
C TRP A 333 -15.04 -12.18 10.16
N SER A 334 -14.66 -11.53 11.27
CA SER A 334 -13.97 -10.23 11.32
C SER A 334 -12.50 -10.26 10.92
N GLU A 335 -11.85 -11.41 11.06
CA GLU A 335 -10.42 -11.63 10.87
C GLU A 335 -9.96 -11.32 9.43
N SER A 336 -8.80 -10.71 9.26
CA SER A 336 -8.30 -10.31 7.93
C SER A 336 -7.75 -11.49 7.12
N SER A 337 -7.04 -12.40 7.79
CA SER A 337 -6.41 -13.60 7.24
C SER A 337 -6.52 -14.79 8.20
N LEU A 338 -6.25 -16.02 7.72
CA LEU A 338 -6.31 -17.21 8.57
C LEU A 338 -5.32 -17.15 9.75
N ARG A 339 -4.25 -16.35 9.66
CA ARG A 339 -3.26 -16.15 10.74
C ARG A 339 -3.90 -15.59 12.01
N GLU A 340 -4.97 -14.80 11.90
CA GLU A 340 -5.73 -14.23 13.02
C GLU A 340 -6.77 -15.18 13.64
N CYS A 341 -7.13 -16.25 12.92
CA CYS A 341 -8.13 -17.23 13.37
C CYS A 341 -7.53 -18.25 14.35
N ARG A 342 -8.39 -18.85 15.18
CA ARG A 342 -7.97 -19.85 16.17
C ARG A 342 -7.68 -21.18 15.47
N ARG A 343 -6.48 -21.73 15.69
CA ARG A 343 -6.10 -23.09 15.29
C ARG A 343 -6.34 -24.09 16.43
N SER A 344 -6.91 -25.26 16.14
CA SER A 344 -6.79 -26.46 16.98
C SER A 344 -6.32 -27.64 16.13
N GLU A 345 -5.33 -28.41 16.58
CA GLU A 345 -4.83 -29.57 15.81
C GLU A 345 -5.64 -30.86 16.06
N ASP A 346 -6.96 -30.70 16.20
CA ASP A 346 -7.93 -31.79 16.05
C ASP A 346 -8.06 -32.19 14.57
N LEU A 347 -8.35 -33.46 14.30
CA LEU A 347 -8.44 -34.01 12.94
C LEU A 347 -9.89 -34.04 12.43
N LEU A 348 -10.35 -32.93 11.85
CA LEU A 348 -11.63 -32.85 11.13
C LEU A 348 -11.48 -33.11 9.62
N PRO A 349 -12.59 -33.46 8.92
CA PRO A 349 -12.66 -33.39 7.47
C PRO A 349 -12.28 -31.98 6.97
N GLY A 350 -11.35 -31.93 6.01
CA GLY A 350 -11.07 -30.72 5.25
C GLY A 350 -12.22 -30.39 4.28
N PHE A 351 -12.28 -29.16 3.80
CA PHE A 351 -13.34 -28.67 2.92
C PHE A 351 -12.79 -28.08 1.61
N THR A 352 -13.64 -28.11 0.58
CA THR A 352 -13.40 -27.48 -0.72
C THR A 352 -14.13 -26.15 -0.76
N VAL A 353 -13.38 -25.08 -1.06
CA VAL A 353 -13.88 -23.72 -1.24
C VAL A 353 -14.17 -23.47 -2.72
N ILE A 354 -15.25 -22.73 -3.00
CA ILE A 354 -15.42 -21.98 -4.24
C ILE A 354 -15.74 -20.53 -3.86
N CYS A 355 -14.85 -19.61 -4.23
CA CYS A 355 -15.04 -18.17 -4.06
C CYS A 355 -15.75 -17.56 -5.28
N SER A 356 -16.18 -16.31 -5.17
CA SER A 356 -16.83 -15.53 -6.22
C SER A 356 -15.84 -14.96 -7.24
N ASP A 357 -14.80 -15.74 -7.56
CA ASP A 357 -13.57 -15.39 -8.29
C ASP A 357 -13.73 -14.14 -9.17
N LEU A 358 -13.14 -13.04 -8.71
CA LEU A 358 -13.15 -11.77 -9.44
C LEU A 358 -12.37 -11.99 -10.75
N LEU A 359 -13.11 -12.24 -11.82
CA LEU A 359 -12.52 -12.44 -13.14
C LEU A 359 -11.60 -11.27 -13.46
N VAL A 360 -10.32 -11.54 -13.71
CA VAL A 360 -9.32 -10.49 -13.94
C VAL A 360 -9.85 -9.52 -14.99
N GLN A 361 -9.85 -8.24 -14.63
CA GLN A 361 -10.41 -7.16 -15.45
C GLN A 361 -9.91 -7.31 -16.89
N PRO A 362 -10.80 -7.48 -17.88
CA PRO A 362 -10.38 -7.74 -19.23
C PRO A 362 -9.74 -6.48 -19.83
N ASP A 363 -8.58 -6.64 -20.45
CA ASP A 363 -7.97 -5.59 -21.25
C ASP A 363 -8.84 -5.29 -22.48
N ILE A 364 -8.91 -4.01 -22.86
CA ILE A 364 -9.56 -3.54 -24.09
C ILE A 364 -8.55 -2.81 -24.97
N PHE A 365 -8.26 -3.37 -26.14
CA PHE A 365 -7.29 -2.83 -27.09
C PHE A 365 -7.94 -2.49 -28.42
N LEU A 366 -7.52 -1.39 -29.04
CA LEU A 366 -7.89 -1.03 -30.40
C LEU A 366 -6.72 -1.27 -31.34
N THR A 367 -6.98 -1.98 -32.43
CA THR A 367 -5.99 -2.32 -33.47
C THR A 367 -6.55 -2.01 -34.85
N ASP A 368 -5.69 -1.58 -35.76
CA ASP A 368 -6.03 -1.29 -37.14
C ASP A 368 -5.10 -2.03 -38.11
N SER A 369 -5.55 -2.22 -39.35
CA SER A 369 -4.79 -2.96 -40.37
C SER A 369 -4.09 -2.07 -41.41
N MET A 370 -4.26 -0.74 -41.32
CA MET A 370 -3.86 0.20 -42.38
C MET A 370 -3.25 1.53 -41.92
N GLY A 371 -2.94 1.72 -40.64
CA GLY A 371 -2.32 2.95 -40.12
C GLY A 371 -3.27 4.16 -40.11
N GLY A 372 -4.54 3.93 -39.80
CA GLY A 372 -5.59 4.94 -39.66
C GLY A 372 -5.84 5.42 -38.22
N VAL A 373 -5.09 4.88 -37.24
CA VAL A 373 -5.16 5.26 -35.81
C VAL A 373 -4.09 6.30 -35.46
N PHE A 374 -4.47 7.32 -34.71
CA PHE A 374 -3.53 8.25 -34.08
C PHE A 374 -3.85 8.46 -32.59
N ARG A 375 -2.84 8.76 -31.76
CA ARG A 375 -3.04 9.12 -30.35
C ARG A 375 -3.33 10.62 -30.23
N GLY A 376 -4.60 10.99 -30.15
CA GLY A 376 -5.04 12.34 -29.81
C GLY A 376 -4.81 12.66 -28.33
N HIS A 377 -4.98 13.93 -27.94
CA HIS A 377 -4.85 14.37 -26.55
C HIS A 377 -5.97 13.86 -25.61
N GLN A 378 -6.97 13.15 -26.14
CA GLN A 378 -8.13 12.66 -25.38
C GLN A 378 -8.45 11.16 -25.65
N GLY A 379 -7.58 10.44 -26.38
CA GLY A 379 -7.77 9.03 -26.72
C GLY A 379 -7.33 8.66 -28.15
N PRO A 380 -7.58 7.42 -28.60
CA PRO A 380 -7.40 7.02 -29.99
C PRO A 380 -8.41 7.74 -30.92
N GLU A 381 -7.87 8.34 -31.98
CA GLU A 381 -8.65 8.92 -33.08
C GLU A 381 -8.58 8.01 -34.32
N MET A 382 -9.67 7.97 -35.09
CA MET A 382 -9.80 7.10 -36.26
C MET A 382 -10.45 7.78 -37.46
N PHE A 383 -9.88 7.59 -38.65
CA PHE A 383 -10.45 8.13 -39.88
C PHE A 383 -11.69 7.37 -40.37
N ARG A 384 -12.75 8.11 -40.69
CA ARG A 384 -13.97 7.59 -41.32
C ARG A 384 -13.65 6.76 -42.58
N GLY A 385 -14.25 5.57 -42.68
CA GLY A 385 -14.09 4.63 -43.78
C GLY A 385 -12.92 3.65 -43.66
N TYR A 386 -12.09 3.75 -42.62
CA TYR A 386 -11.05 2.75 -42.32
C TYR A 386 -11.63 1.56 -41.54
N ASN A 387 -11.00 0.39 -41.66
CA ASN A 387 -11.37 -0.79 -40.88
C ASN A 387 -10.63 -0.82 -39.54
N PHE A 388 -11.26 -1.40 -38.52
CA PHE A 388 -10.64 -1.55 -37.21
C PHE A 388 -11.14 -2.79 -36.46
N THR A 389 -10.38 -3.18 -35.45
CA THR A 389 -10.69 -4.31 -34.58
C THR A 389 -10.54 -3.86 -33.13
N ILE A 390 -11.63 -3.90 -32.37
CA ILE A 390 -11.52 -3.87 -30.91
C ILE A 390 -11.29 -5.31 -30.46
N THR A 391 -10.25 -5.51 -29.66
CA THR A 391 -9.88 -6.82 -29.11
C THR A 391 -10.01 -6.75 -27.60
N CYS A 392 -10.83 -7.64 -27.03
CA CYS A 392 -10.88 -7.88 -25.60
C CYS A 392 -9.96 -9.07 -25.26
N SER A 393 -9.25 -9.03 -24.15
CA SER A 393 -8.47 -10.17 -23.64
C SER A 393 -8.50 -10.24 -22.11
N THR A 394 -8.26 -11.41 -21.54
CA THR A 394 -8.09 -11.59 -20.09
C THR A 394 -7.02 -12.63 -19.79
N GLN A 395 -6.54 -12.66 -18.55
CA GLN A 395 -5.58 -13.66 -18.09
C GLN A 395 -6.28 -15.04 -17.96
N PRO A 396 -5.62 -16.16 -18.34
CA PRO A 396 -6.22 -17.50 -18.26
C PRO A 396 -6.46 -17.94 -16.81
N GLN A 397 -7.65 -17.65 -16.26
CA GLN A 397 -8.15 -18.21 -15.00
C GLN A 397 -8.98 -19.49 -15.21
N TYR A 398 -9.82 -19.50 -16.26
CA TYR A 398 -10.78 -20.57 -16.54
C TYR A 398 -10.79 -20.92 -18.04
N PRO A 399 -11.17 -22.15 -18.42
CA PRO A 399 -11.49 -22.47 -19.81
C PRO A 399 -12.80 -21.80 -20.26
N GLY A 400 -12.85 -21.32 -21.50
CA GLY A 400 -14.07 -20.82 -22.13
C GLY A 400 -14.46 -19.38 -21.77
N GLY A 401 -15.76 -19.16 -21.59
CA GLY A 401 -16.38 -17.83 -21.47
C GLY A 401 -16.60 -17.11 -22.80
N SER A 402 -17.16 -15.90 -22.71
CA SER A 402 -17.46 -15.02 -23.85
C SER A 402 -17.29 -13.56 -23.48
N PHE A 403 -16.81 -12.76 -24.43
CA PHE A 403 -16.75 -11.31 -24.27
C PHE A 403 -18.01 -10.66 -24.87
N LEU A 404 -18.54 -9.68 -24.17
CA LEU A 404 -19.62 -8.80 -24.56
C LEU A 404 -19.05 -7.38 -24.69
N LEU A 405 -18.86 -6.91 -25.93
CA LEU A 405 -18.44 -5.54 -26.19
C LEU A 405 -19.66 -4.61 -26.07
N THR A 406 -19.69 -3.81 -25.02
CA THR A 406 -20.71 -2.81 -24.68
C THR A 406 -20.35 -1.45 -25.28
N PHE A 407 -21.28 -0.83 -26.02
CA PHE A 407 -21.07 0.48 -26.63
C PHE A 407 -22.14 1.49 -26.23
N THR A 408 -21.70 2.50 -25.47
CA THR A 408 -22.57 3.53 -24.86
C THR A 408 -23.22 4.47 -25.89
N GLY A 409 -22.57 4.71 -27.03
CA GLY A 409 -23.06 5.65 -28.05
C GLY A 409 -24.32 5.20 -28.79
N SER A 410 -24.70 3.92 -28.75
CA SER A 410 -25.89 3.42 -29.46
C SER A 410 -26.66 2.30 -28.74
N ASN A 411 -26.42 2.06 -27.44
CA ASN A 411 -26.98 0.92 -26.69
C ASN A 411 -26.86 -0.42 -27.44
N ARG A 412 -25.72 -0.65 -28.09
CA ARG A 412 -25.42 -1.93 -28.77
C ARG A 412 -24.47 -2.75 -27.92
N THR A 413 -24.72 -4.05 -27.90
CA THR A 413 -23.81 -5.06 -27.37
C THR A 413 -23.49 -6.07 -28.47
N LEU A 414 -22.26 -6.55 -28.51
CA LEU A 414 -21.80 -7.60 -29.42
C LEU A 414 -21.17 -8.71 -28.60
N THR A 415 -21.60 -9.96 -28.78
CA THR A 415 -21.05 -11.11 -28.04
C THR A 415 -20.16 -11.95 -28.95
N GLN A 416 -18.98 -12.35 -28.46
CA GLN A 416 -18.06 -13.27 -29.12
C GLN A 416 -17.53 -14.30 -28.10
N PRO A 417 -17.40 -15.59 -28.46
CA PRO A 417 -16.78 -16.59 -27.58
C PRO A 417 -15.29 -16.27 -27.37
N ALA A 418 -14.77 -16.53 -26.17
CA ALA A 418 -13.36 -16.36 -25.89
C ALA A 418 -12.54 -17.49 -26.56
N VAL A 419 -11.65 -17.11 -27.49
CA VAL A 419 -10.71 -18.02 -28.17
C VAL A 419 -9.31 -17.64 -27.72
N ASN A 420 -8.60 -18.60 -27.09
CA ASN A 420 -7.30 -18.35 -26.45
C ASN A 420 -7.35 -17.11 -25.51
N HIS A 421 -8.40 -17.05 -24.67
CA HIS A 421 -8.65 -15.98 -23.68
C HIS A 421 -8.79 -14.57 -24.28
N SER A 422 -9.15 -14.48 -25.56
CA SER A 422 -9.36 -13.23 -26.30
C SER A 422 -10.57 -13.28 -27.22
N ALA A 423 -11.10 -12.13 -27.62
CA ALA A 423 -12.11 -12.02 -28.67
C ALA A 423 -11.92 -10.74 -29.51
N ALA A 424 -12.10 -10.88 -30.82
CA ALA A 424 -11.95 -9.80 -31.79
C ALA A 424 -13.30 -9.37 -32.36
N PHE A 425 -13.56 -8.06 -32.33
CA PHE A 425 -14.75 -7.39 -32.84
C PHE A 425 -14.37 -6.54 -34.05
N LEU A 426 -14.71 -7.05 -35.24
CA LEU A 426 -14.32 -6.47 -36.53
C LEU A 426 -15.33 -5.43 -37.01
N PHE A 427 -14.85 -4.21 -37.24
CA PHE A 427 -15.63 -3.09 -37.78
C PHE A 427 -15.11 -2.74 -39.19
N PRO A 428 -15.82 -3.11 -40.27
CA PRO A 428 -15.29 -3.01 -41.64
C PRO A 428 -15.07 -1.59 -42.16
N ALA A 429 -15.81 -0.60 -41.64
CA ALA A 429 -15.67 0.81 -41.99
C ALA A 429 -16.16 1.69 -40.83
N ALA A 430 -15.30 2.55 -40.31
CA ALA A 430 -15.65 3.52 -39.27
C ALA A 430 -16.61 4.60 -39.80
N ASP A 431 -17.68 4.88 -39.05
CA ASP A 431 -18.61 5.99 -39.29
C ASP A 431 -19.03 6.64 -37.96
N ASP A 432 -19.74 7.77 -38.03
CA ASP A 432 -20.08 8.59 -36.86
C ASP A 432 -20.94 7.87 -35.81
N SER A 433 -21.55 6.72 -36.14
CA SER A 433 -22.28 5.88 -35.18
C SER A 433 -21.37 5.00 -34.30
N HIS A 434 -20.07 4.96 -34.58
CA HIS A 434 -19.05 4.22 -33.83
C HIS A 434 -18.20 5.14 -32.91
N GLN A 435 -18.60 6.40 -32.73
CA GLN A 435 -17.94 7.33 -31.80
C GLN A 435 -18.58 7.25 -30.41
N GLY A 436 -17.76 7.08 -29.37
CA GLY A 436 -18.21 6.96 -27.98
C GLY A 436 -17.30 6.06 -27.14
N ASN A 437 -17.81 5.65 -25.98
CA ASN A 437 -17.05 4.82 -25.04
C ASN A 437 -17.47 3.35 -25.17
N TYR A 438 -16.46 2.49 -25.25
CA TYR A 438 -16.57 1.03 -25.30
C TYR A 438 -16.06 0.43 -23.99
N SER A 439 -16.70 -0.65 -23.53
CA SER A 439 -16.17 -1.56 -22.52
C SER A 439 -16.30 -3.01 -22.98
N CYS A 440 -15.44 -3.88 -22.48
CA CYS A 440 -15.51 -5.33 -22.64
C CYS A 440 -16.01 -5.93 -21.32
N VAL A 441 -17.19 -6.55 -21.30
CA VAL A 441 -17.59 -7.44 -20.20
C VAL A 441 -17.17 -8.87 -20.56
N TYR A 442 -16.43 -9.57 -19.71
CA TYR A 442 -16.11 -10.99 -19.86
C TYR A 442 -17.01 -11.80 -18.95
N ASP A 443 -17.88 -12.61 -19.55
CA ASP A 443 -18.80 -13.53 -18.86
C ASP A 443 -18.26 -14.98 -18.94
N ASN A 444 -18.31 -15.73 -17.84
CA ASN A 444 -18.05 -17.17 -17.86
C ASN A 444 -19.01 -17.95 -16.93
N TYR A 445 -19.28 -19.21 -17.28
CA TYR A 445 -20.17 -20.11 -16.54
C TYR A 445 -19.40 -21.34 -16.05
N VAL A 446 -19.11 -21.39 -14.76
CA VAL A 446 -18.27 -22.42 -14.12
C VAL A 446 -18.92 -22.86 -12.81
N PHE A 447 -18.77 -24.13 -12.43
CA PHE A 447 -19.37 -24.71 -11.22
C PHE A 447 -20.89 -24.51 -11.05
N SER A 448 -21.62 -24.28 -12.15
CA SER A 448 -23.04 -23.90 -12.21
C SER A 448 -23.39 -22.44 -11.87
N HIS A 449 -22.39 -21.58 -11.68
CA HIS A 449 -22.54 -20.15 -11.42
C HIS A 449 -22.05 -19.29 -12.60
N ASN A 450 -22.67 -18.13 -12.80
CA ASN A 450 -22.18 -17.11 -13.75
C ASN A 450 -21.23 -16.15 -13.01
N PHE A 451 -20.12 -15.83 -13.65
CA PHE A 451 -19.12 -14.84 -13.23
C PHE A 451 -18.98 -13.80 -14.35
N SER A 452 -18.76 -12.53 -14.01
CA SER A 452 -18.69 -11.42 -14.96
C SER A 452 -17.74 -10.32 -14.48
N SER A 453 -16.97 -9.71 -15.38
CA SER A 453 -16.06 -8.59 -15.06
C SER A 453 -15.93 -7.62 -16.24
N GLU A 454 -15.79 -6.32 -15.98
CA GLU A 454 -15.83 -5.25 -16.99
C GLU A 454 -14.51 -4.47 -17.09
N SER A 455 -14.06 -4.18 -18.31
CA SER A 455 -12.84 -3.41 -18.61
C SER A 455 -12.90 -1.94 -18.20
N GLU A 456 -11.77 -1.25 -18.25
CA GLU A 456 -11.76 0.21 -18.39
C GLU A 456 -12.50 0.69 -19.66
N LEU A 457 -12.81 1.99 -19.73
CA LEU A 457 -13.55 2.59 -20.83
C LEU A 457 -12.62 3.09 -21.95
N LEU A 458 -12.67 2.43 -23.11
CA LEU A 458 -12.00 2.86 -24.33
C LEU A 458 -12.85 3.94 -25.03
N SER A 459 -12.41 5.19 -24.98
CA SER A 459 -13.05 6.31 -25.69
C SER A 459 -12.52 6.44 -27.13
N LEU A 460 -13.38 6.23 -28.14
CA LEU A 460 -13.03 6.32 -29.56
C LEU A 460 -13.65 7.56 -30.21
N THR A 461 -12.84 8.39 -30.86
CA THR A 461 -13.28 9.57 -31.63
C THR A 461 -13.07 9.36 -33.13
N ILE A 462 -14.04 9.75 -33.95
CA ILE A 462 -14.00 9.49 -35.40
C ILE A 462 -13.87 10.80 -36.18
N THR A 463 -12.84 10.89 -37.02
CA THR A 463 -12.42 12.11 -37.71
C THR A 463 -12.56 11.96 -39.23
N ALA A 464 -12.74 13.10 -39.91
CA ALA A 464 -12.68 13.13 -41.36
C ALA A 464 -11.23 12.93 -41.82
N SER A 465 -10.99 11.98 -42.73
CA SER A 465 -9.65 11.78 -43.31
C SER A 465 -9.12 13.09 -43.91
N PRO A 466 -7.82 13.44 -43.70
CA PRO A 466 -7.22 14.64 -44.28
C PRO A 466 -6.98 14.52 -45.79
N LEU A 467 -7.05 13.31 -46.36
CA LEU A 467 -6.71 13.06 -47.77
C LEU A 467 -7.53 13.91 -48.77
N PRO A 468 -8.87 14.06 -48.66
CA PRO A 468 -9.63 14.92 -49.54
C PRO A 468 -9.23 16.39 -49.40
N ALA A 469 -9.00 16.88 -48.19
CA ALA A 469 -8.57 18.26 -47.94
C ALA A 469 -7.18 18.55 -48.53
N PHE A 470 -6.24 17.60 -48.41
CA PHE A 470 -4.90 17.70 -48.98
C PHE A 470 -4.94 17.70 -50.52
N ILE A 471 -5.71 16.78 -51.11
CA ILE A 471 -5.93 16.68 -52.57
C ILE A 471 -6.60 17.97 -53.09
N ILE A 472 -7.68 18.44 -52.46
CA ILE A 472 -8.36 19.68 -52.84
C ILE A 472 -7.39 20.86 -52.78
N ARG A 473 -6.61 21.00 -51.70
CA ARG A 473 -5.61 22.07 -51.55
C ARG A 473 -4.55 22.02 -52.67
N HIS A 474 -4.07 20.84 -53.02
CA HIS A 474 -3.08 20.68 -54.10
C HIS A 474 -3.67 20.95 -55.48
N VAL A 475 -4.87 20.45 -55.78
CA VAL A 475 -5.58 20.72 -57.04
C VAL A 475 -5.90 22.21 -57.19
N VAL A 476 -6.35 22.88 -56.13
CA VAL A 476 -6.59 24.33 -56.14
C VAL A 476 -5.30 25.11 -56.40
N VAL A 477 -4.18 24.75 -55.76
CA VAL A 477 -2.88 25.39 -56.00
C VAL A 477 -2.38 25.17 -57.44
N LEU A 478 -2.57 23.98 -58.01
CA LEU A 478 -2.23 23.72 -59.41
C LEU A 478 -3.11 24.54 -60.37
N LEU A 479 -4.40 24.69 -60.09
CA LEU A 479 -5.33 25.50 -60.88
C LEU A 479 -5.04 27.01 -60.77
N THR A 480 -4.66 27.53 -59.60
CA THR A 480 -4.24 28.94 -59.45
C THR A 480 -2.91 29.22 -60.14
N LEU A 481 -1.95 28.28 -60.12
CA LEU A 481 -0.72 28.39 -60.90
C LEU A 481 -0.98 28.36 -62.42
N LEU A 482 -1.83 27.46 -62.91
CA LEU A 482 -2.19 27.39 -64.33
C LEU A 482 -2.93 28.65 -64.82
N THR A 483 -3.82 29.21 -64.00
CA THR A 483 -4.49 30.49 -64.32
C THR A 483 -3.55 31.69 -64.24
N ALA A 484 -2.57 31.70 -63.33
CA ALA A 484 -1.51 32.72 -63.30
C ALA A 484 -0.59 32.64 -64.54
N ILE A 485 -0.17 31.45 -64.94
CA ILE A 485 0.67 31.23 -66.14
C ILE A 485 -0.06 31.64 -67.41
N THR A 486 -1.34 31.28 -67.56
CA THR A 486 -2.13 31.62 -68.75
C THR A 486 -2.50 33.11 -68.82
N THR A 487 -2.82 33.76 -67.69
CA THR A 487 -3.04 35.22 -67.67
C THR A 487 -1.76 36.02 -67.91
N SER A 488 -0.62 35.60 -67.34
CA SER A 488 0.70 36.17 -67.65
C SER A 488 1.03 36.04 -69.14
N SER A 489 0.81 34.85 -69.73
CA SER A 489 1.00 34.59 -71.16
C SER A 489 0.07 35.46 -72.02
N TYR A 490 -1.20 35.60 -71.65
CA TYR A 490 -2.16 36.45 -72.36
C TYR A 490 -1.75 37.94 -72.34
N LEU A 491 -1.22 38.43 -71.21
CA LEU A 491 -0.70 39.79 -71.11
C LEU A 491 0.58 39.98 -71.94
N TYR A 492 1.48 39.00 -71.93
CA TYR A 492 2.73 39.01 -72.72
C TYR A 492 2.46 39.01 -74.24
N TYR A 493 1.45 38.26 -74.71
CA TYR A 493 1.10 38.15 -76.12
C TYR A 493 0.11 39.22 -76.63
N LYS A 494 -0.35 40.17 -75.80
CA LYS A 494 -1.37 41.17 -76.19
C LYS A 494 -0.77 42.28 -77.07
N PRO A 495 -1.01 42.34 -78.40
CA PRO A 495 -0.24 43.21 -79.27
C PRO A 495 -0.76 44.65 -79.28
N THR A 496 0.13 45.63 -79.14
CA THR A 496 -0.16 47.05 -79.35
C THR A 496 -0.38 47.36 -80.84
N ARG A 497 -1.64 47.51 -81.28
CA ARG A 497 -1.98 47.97 -82.64
C ARG A 497 -3.05 49.07 -82.68
N ARG A 498 -2.58 50.30 -82.89
CA ARG A 498 -3.34 51.38 -83.55
C ARG A 498 -3.38 51.15 -85.09
N GLN A 499 -4.11 52.05 -85.77
CA GLN A 499 -3.94 52.50 -87.17
C GLN A 499 -4.62 51.72 -88.33
N LYS A 500 -5.62 52.38 -88.96
CA LYS A 500 -6.21 52.16 -90.32
C LYS A 500 -6.96 50.82 -90.52
N ARG A 501 -8.08 50.72 -91.25
CA ARG A 501 -8.79 51.54 -92.30
C ARG A 501 -10.33 51.27 -92.12
N VAL A 502 -11.35 51.94 -92.68
CA VAL A 502 -11.58 52.88 -93.81
C VAL A 502 -12.70 53.88 -93.42
N ASN A 503 -12.90 54.98 -94.16
CA ASN A 503 -14.01 55.94 -93.94
C ASN A 503 -15.17 55.80 -94.96
N ARG A 504 -16.41 55.98 -94.47
CA ARG A 504 -17.68 56.44 -95.12
C ARG A 504 -18.81 56.05 -94.14
N VAL A 505 -19.70 56.89 -93.62
CA VAL A 505 -20.21 58.27 -93.87
C VAL A 505 -20.43 58.92 -92.46
N SER A 506 -20.45 60.24 -92.18
CA SER A 506 -20.73 61.46 -92.98
C SER A 506 -19.89 62.68 -92.51
N SER A 507 -20.17 63.87 -93.07
CA SER A 507 -20.10 65.20 -92.42
C SER A 507 -21.53 65.69 -92.05
N MET A 508 -21.80 66.76 -91.31
CA MET A 508 -21.03 67.87 -90.70
C MET A 508 -21.31 67.89 -89.15
N ASP A 509 -20.89 68.82 -88.27
CA ASP A 509 -20.41 70.22 -88.34
C ASP A 509 -19.20 70.50 -87.41
N LEU A 510 -18.65 71.72 -87.48
CA LEU A 510 -17.58 72.23 -86.60
C LEU A 510 -18.17 73.02 -85.41
N ASP A 511 -17.41 73.11 -84.32
CA ASP A 511 -17.05 74.43 -83.79
C ASP A 511 -15.70 74.40 -83.03
N VAL A 512 -15.12 75.56 -82.70
CA VAL A 512 -13.70 75.71 -82.29
C VAL A 512 -13.51 76.49 -80.98
N ASN A 513 -12.59 76.04 -80.12
CA ASN A 513 -11.67 76.84 -79.27
C ASN A 513 -10.66 75.90 -78.55
N ALA A 514 -9.35 76.11 -78.64
CA ALA A 514 -8.51 77.01 -77.82
C ALA A 514 -8.50 76.61 -76.32
N MET A 515 -7.43 76.17 -75.62
CA MET A 515 -5.95 76.36 -75.66
C MET A 515 -5.49 77.11 -74.40
N GLU A 516 -4.86 76.42 -73.45
CA GLU A 516 -3.71 76.95 -72.68
C GLU A 516 -2.92 75.86 -71.94
N MET A 517 -1.80 76.24 -71.32
CA MET A 517 -0.89 75.37 -70.55
C MET A 517 -0.94 75.71 -69.04
N VAL A 518 -0.34 74.86 -68.20
CA VAL A 518 0.72 75.27 -67.24
C VAL A 518 1.49 74.01 -66.77
N SER A 519 2.72 74.21 -66.30
CA SER A 519 3.74 73.17 -66.02
C SER A 519 4.24 73.21 -64.56
N LEU A 520 5.33 72.48 -64.26
CA LEU A 520 6.19 72.53 -63.04
C LEU A 520 5.72 71.68 -61.84
N SER A 521 6.59 71.06 -61.02
CA SER A 521 8.04 70.79 -61.14
C SER A 521 8.48 69.58 -60.29
N SER A 522 9.69 69.08 -60.51
CA SER A 522 10.33 67.93 -59.83
C SER A 522 11.44 68.33 -58.84
N ARG A 523 11.56 67.57 -57.73
CA ARG A 523 12.79 67.14 -56.98
C ARG A 523 12.31 66.31 -55.76
N ALA A 524 12.88 65.17 -55.34
CA ALA A 524 14.27 64.82 -54.96
C ALA A 524 14.73 65.55 -53.68
N GLU A 525 15.46 64.95 -52.72
CA GLU A 525 16.37 63.78 -52.81
C GLU A 525 16.71 63.18 -51.41
N ALA A 526 17.20 61.92 -51.37
CA ALA A 526 18.06 61.24 -50.36
C ALA A 526 17.70 61.15 -48.84
N GLY A 527 18.05 60.01 -48.20
CA GLY A 527 18.23 59.85 -46.74
C GLY A 527 17.80 58.48 -46.13
N PRO A 528 18.71 57.65 -45.56
CA PRO A 528 18.39 56.36 -44.92
C PRO A 528 18.37 56.38 -43.38
N GLY A 529 17.89 55.30 -42.75
CA GLY A 529 17.88 55.07 -41.29
C GLY A 529 17.68 53.58 -40.93
N GLU A 530 17.95 53.20 -39.67
CA GLU A 530 18.24 51.81 -39.23
C GLU A 530 17.56 51.44 -37.88
N GLU A 531 17.65 50.16 -37.48
CA GLU A 531 17.24 49.57 -36.19
C GLU A 531 15.70 49.46 -35.92
N ARG A 532 15.18 48.61 -35.01
CA ARG A 532 15.80 47.63 -34.07
C ARG A 532 14.90 46.39 -33.91
N ALA A 533 15.43 45.31 -33.34
CA ALA A 533 14.68 44.09 -32.99
C ALA A 533 14.19 44.07 -31.52
N ALA A 534 13.23 43.18 -31.22
CA ALA A 534 12.89 42.77 -29.85
C ALA A 534 12.46 41.28 -29.84
N GLN A 535 12.84 40.55 -28.80
CA GLN A 535 12.39 39.18 -28.51
C GLN A 535 11.27 39.20 -27.47
N GLY A 536 10.48 38.12 -27.40
CA GLY A 536 9.53 37.87 -26.32
C GLY A 536 9.35 36.37 -26.13
N THR A 537 9.60 35.90 -24.90
CA THR A 537 9.43 34.52 -24.46
C THR A 537 8.26 34.43 -23.49
N GLU A 538 7.44 33.39 -23.63
CA GLU A 538 6.82 32.62 -22.55
C GLU A 538 6.50 31.22 -23.09
#